data_AF-A0A536Z8P2-F1
#
_entry.id   AF-A0A536Z8P2-F1
#
_cell.length_a   1.000
_cell.length_b   1.000
_cell.length_c   1.000
_cell.angle_alpha   90.00
_cell.angle_beta   90.00
_cell.angle_gamma   90.00
#
_symmetry.space_group_name_H-M   'P 1'
#
loop_
_entity.id
_entity.type
_entity.pdbx_description
1 polymer ?
#
loop_
_entity_poly.entity_id
_entity_poly.type
_entity_poly.pdbx_seq_one_letter_code
_entity_poly.pdbx_strand_id
1 'polypeptide(L)'
;GWDIVCLGRRHAGEEFRHGRMRQEVVILREGARQWTERALIAGGASLLEAQVGLNREPVFGTFLAAAPQVPEALIAACREMGCDDGEIAVTRVPGLLIARYRGESAEAARHYFAALWGRVRPALAGREAVTPRIWST
;
A
#
# COMPACT_ATOMS: atom_id res chain seq x y z
N GLY A 1 5.95 5.39 4.59
CA GLY A 1 4.60 5.39 5.16
C GLY A 1 3.68 4.60 4.25
N TRP A 2 2.40 4.57 4.54
CA TRP A 2 1.42 3.92 3.68
C TRP A 2 0.11 4.69 3.62
N ASP A 3 -0.69 4.35 2.64
CA ASP A 3 -2.10 4.69 2.53
C ASP A 3 -2.91 3.42 2.22
N ILE A 4 -4.16 3.41 2.67
CA ILE A 4 -5.13 2.32 2.44
C ILE A 4 -6.43 2.98 2.01
N VAL A 5 -7.02 2.48 0.93
CA VAL A 5 -8.30 2.92 0.40
C VAL A 5 -9.28 1.76 0.49
N CYS A 6 -10.48 2.06 1.00
CA CYS A 6 -11.61 1.14 1.00
C CYS A 6 -12.74 1.74 0.15
N LEU A 7 -13.13 1.03 -0.90
CA LEU A 7 -14.20 1.45 -1.80
C LEU A 7 -15.52 0.79 -1.42
N GLY A 8 -16.48 1.60 -0.99
CA GLY A 8 -17.78 1.14 -0.50
C GLY A 8 -17.74 0.65 0.95
N ARG A 9 -18.87 0.11 1.42
CA ARG A 9 -19.03 -0.43 2.79
C ARG A 9 -19.46 -1.89 2.68
N ARG A 10 -18.53 -2.76 2.27
CA ARG A 10 -18.84 -4.17 1.93
C ARG A 10 -19.42 -4.97 3.08
N HIS A 11 -18.99 -4.70 4.31
CA HIS A 11 -19.57 -5.33 5.50
C HIS A 11 -21.05 -4.93 5.72
N ALA A 12 -21.48 -3.79 5.17
CA ALA A 12 -22.88 -3.37 5.12
C ALA A 12 -23.56 -3.75 3.79
N GLY A 13 -22.91 -4.55 2.93
CA GLY A 13 -23.43 -4.96 1.62
C GLY A 13 -23.32 -3.90 0.53
N GLU A 14 -22.60 -2.79 0.77
CA GLU A 14 -22.56 -1.66 -0.16
C GLU A 14 -21.29 -1.67 -1.02
N GLU A 15 -21.49 -1.61 -2.33
CA GLU A 15 -20.44 -1.47 -3.34
C GLU A 15 -20.26 -0.01 -3.76
N PHE A 16 -19.05 0.34 -4.19
CA PHE A 16 -18.78 1.66 -4.76
C PHE A 16 -19.35 1.77 -6.18
N ARG A 17 -20.66 2.08 -6.27
CA ARG A 17 -21.42 2.10 -7.53
C ARG A 17 -21.52 3.46 -8.21
N HIS A 18 -21.36 4.55 -7.45
CA HIS A 18 -21.57 5.90 -7.97
C HIS A 18 -20.47 6.85 -7.49
N GLY A 19 -20.24 7.92 -8.26
CA GLY A 19 -19.23 8.93 -7.97
C GLY A 19 -17.85 8.55 -8.52
N ARG A 20 -16.80 9.22 -8.03
CA ARG A 20 -15.43 9.01 -8.47
C ARG A 20 -14.45 9.28 -7.35
N MET A 21 -13.51 8.37 -7.19
CA MET A 21 -12.34 8.55 -6.34
C MET A 21 -11.17 9.03 -7.22
N ARG A 22 -10.47 10.07 -6.75
CA ARG A 22 -9.18 10.50 -7.29
C ARG A 22 -8.18 10.55 -6.14
N GLN A 23 -7.08 9.83 -6.32
CA GLN A 23 -5.93 9.86 -5.42
C GLN A 23 -4.68 10.23 -6.21
N GLU A 24 -3.83 11.05 -5.61
CA GLU A 24 -2.54 11.41 -6.16
C GLU A 24 -1.52 11.43 -5.03
N VAL A 25 -0.51 10.58 -5.15
CA VAL A 25 0.61 10.49 -4.21
C VAL A 25 1.86 10.97 -4.94
N VAL A 26 2.48 12.03 -4.43
CA VAL A 26 3.69 12.62 -5.02
C VAL A 26 4.81 12.59 -3.99
N ILE A 27 5.94 12.00 -4.37
CA ILE A 27 7.17 12.05 -3.56
C ILE A 27 8.12 13.03 -4.22
N LEU A 28 8.52 14.04 -3.44
CA LEU A 28 9.52 15.02 -3.83
C LEU A 28 10.79 14.79 -3.02
N ARG A 29 11.95 14.92 -3.68
CA ARG A 29 13.27 14.94 -3.04
C ARG A 29 14.02 16.15 -3.55
N GLU A 30 14.45 17.01 -2.62
CA GLU A 30 15.18 18.26 -2.96
C GLU A 30 14.40 19.13 -3.97
N GLY A 31 13.07 19.17 -3.85
CA GLY A 31 12.18 19.90 -4.76
C GLY A 31 11.91 19.21 -6.11
N ALA A 32 12.65 18.16 -6.46
CA ALA A 32 12.42 17.38 -7.67
C ALA A 32 11.43 16.23 -7.44
N ARG A 33 10.57 15.97 -8.43
CA ARG A 33 9.62 14.84 -8.39
C ARG A 33 10.36 13.53 -8.58
N GLN A 34 10.36 12.71 -7.54
CA GLN A 34 10.95 11.38 -7.55
C GLN A 34 9.92 10.31 -7.94
N TRP A 35 8.66 10.46 -7.51
CA TRP A 35 7.60 9.50 -7.80
C TRP A 35 6.24 10.18 -7.86
N THR A 36 5.35 9.61 -8.67
CA THR A 36 3.95 9.98 -8.69
C THR A 36 3.08 8.76 -8.98
N GLU A 37 2.10 8.53 -8.13
CA GLU A 37 1.05 7.53 -8.32
C GLU A 37 -0.30 8.24 -8.41
N ARG A 38 -1.11 7.88 -9.40
CA ARG A 38 -2.43 8.48 -9.63
C ARG A 38 -3.46 7.36 -9.79
N ALA A 39 -4.44 7.33 -8.89
CA ALA A 39 -5.60 6.46 -9.01
C ALA A 39 -6.83 7.29 -9.35
N LEU A 40 -7.62 6.78 -10.29
CA LEU A 40 -8.81 7.44 -10.77
C LEU A 40 -9.89 6.41 -11.05
N ILE A 41 -10.79 6.23 -10.08
CA ILE A 41 -11.71 5.11 -10.07
C ILE A 41 -13.12 5.66 -10.06
N ALA A 42 -13.88 5.40 -11.12
CA ALA A 42 -15.30 5.70 -11.16
C ALA A 42 -16.10 4.56 -10.49
N GLY A 43 -17.14 4.92 -9.75
CA GLY A 43 -18.06 3.95 -9.19
C GLY A 43 -18.77 3.15 -10.28
N GLY A 44 -18.94 1.85 -10.06
CA GLY A 44 -19.57 0.94 -11.03
C GLY A 44 -18.74 0.70 -12.30
N ALA A 45 -17.49 1.20 -12.37
CA ALA A 45 -16.63 0.96 -13.51
C ALA A 45 -16.19 -0.52 -13.59
N SER A 46 -16.03 -1.05 -14.79
CA SER A 46 -15.56 -2.41 -15.04
C SER A 46 -14.19 -2.72 -14.42
N LEU A 47 -13.35 -1.69 -14.21
CA LEU A 47 -12.07 -1.81 -13.52
C LEU A 47 -12.20 -2.33 -12.08
N LEU A 48 -13.34 -2.08 -11.41
CA LEU A 48 -13.59 -2.61 -10.07
C LEU A 48 -13.69 -4.15 -10.08
N GLU A 49 -14.17 -4.74 -11.18
CA GLU A 49 -14.41 -6.17 -11.29
C GLU A 49 -13.32 -6.92 -12.06
N ALA A 50 -12.64 -6.25 -12.99
CA ALA A 50 -11.64 -6.87 -13.86
C ALA A 50 -10.39 -7.31 -13.07
N GLN A 51 -9.81 -8.45 -13.46
CA GLN A 51 -8.56 -8.97 -12.86
C GLN A 51 -7.38 -8.01 -12.97
N VAL A 52 -7.28 -7.28 -14.08
CA VAL A 52 -6.24 -6.25 -14.28
C VAL A 52 -6.48 -4.99 -13.43
N GLY A 53 -7.69 -4.85 -12.88
CA GLY A 53 -8.07 -3.79 -11.97
C GLY A 53 -8.07 -4.28 -10.52
N LEU A 54 -9.20 -4.12 -9.83
CA LEU A 54 -9.32 -4.52 -8.43
C LEU A 54 -9.79 -5.97 -8.23
N ASN A 55 -10.20 -6.67 -9.29
CA ASN A 55 -10.70 -8.05 -9.22
C ASN A 55 -11.75 -8.26 -8.11
N ARG A 56 -12.70 -7.32 -8.00
CA ARG A 56 -13.79 -7.30 -7.02
C ARG A 56 -13.35 -7.05 -5.56
N GLU A 57 -12.05 -6.84 -5.33
CA GLU A 57 -11.52 -6.50 -4.01
C GLU A 57 -11.75 -5.02 -3.68
N PRO A 58 -12.41 -4.70 -2.55
CA PRO A 58 -12.76 -3.32 -2.20
C PRO A 58 -11.59 -2.54 -1.60
N VAL A 59 -10.56 -3.22 -1.10
CA VAL A 59 -9.44 -2.58 -0.42
C VAL A 59 -8.17 -2.72 -1.24
N PHE A 60 -7.46 -1.61 -1.37
CA PHE A 60 -6.09 -1.60 -1.85
C PHE A 60 -5.27 -0.59 -1.06
N GLY A 61 -3.96 -0.74 -1.10
CA GLY A 61 -3.08 0.21 -0.44
C GLY A 61 -1.67 0.19 -1.00
N THR A 62 -0.96 1.27 -0.72
CA THR A 62 0.41 1.48 -1.18
C THR A 62 1.28 1.85 0.01
N PHE A 63 2.38 1.12 0.18
CA PHE A 63 3.46 1.45 1.12
C PHE A 63 4.66 1.96 0.34
N LEU A 64 5.23 3.07 0.80
CA LEU A 64 6.40 3.71 0.21
C LEU A 64 7.47 3.94 1.29
N ALA A 65 8.71 3.52 1.01
CA ALA A 65 9.88 3.91 1.79
C ALA A 65 10.95 4.50 0.88
N ALA A 66 11.30 5.77 1.12
CA ALA A 66 12.36 6.45 0.40
C ALA A 66 13.72 6.15 1.04
N ALA A 67 14.66 5.67 0.23
CA ALA A 67 16.04 5.44 0.62
C ALA A 67 16.94 5.54 -0.61
N PRO A 68 18.16 6.10 -0.51
CA PRO A 68 19.08 6.18 -1.65
C PRO A 68 19.38 4.82 -2.28
N GLN A 69 19.43 3.77 -1.45
CA GLN A 69 19.64 2.40 -1.85
C GLN A 69 18.70 1.49 -1.06
N VAL A 70 18.18 0.46 -1.72
CA VAL A 70 17.33 -0.56 -1.11
C VAL A 70 18.00 -1.92 -1.36
N PRO A 71 18.57 -2.57 -0.34
CA PRO A 71 19.27 -3.84 -0.51
C PRO A 71 18.38 -4.94 -1.09
N GLU A 72 18.93 -5.79 -1.98
CA GLU A 72 18.20 -6.94 -2.54
C GLU A 72 17.72 -7.89 -1.44
N ALA A 73 18.56 -8.16 -0.44
CA ALA A 73 18.20 -9.01 0.70
C ALA A 73 16.98 -8.49 1.47
N LEU A 74 16.80 -7.17 1.56
CA LEU A 74 15.61 -6.58 2.18
C LEU A 74 14.37 -6.84 1.32
N ILE A 75 14.47 -6.68 -0.01
CA ILE A 75 13.36 -6.96 -0.92
C ILE A 75 12.94 -8.43 -0.87
N ALA A 76 13.91 -9.35 -0.92
CA ALA A 76 13.65 -10.78 -0.77
C ALA A 76 12.94 -11.09 0.55
N ALA A 77 13.46 -10.58 1.66
CA ALA A 77 12.86 -10.78 2.98
C ALA A 77 11.46 -10.17 3.11
N CYS A 78 11.18 -9.05 2.44
CA CYS A 78 9.85 -8.44 2.41
C CYS A 78 8.85 -9.22 1.53
N ARG A 79 9.32 -9.91 0.49
CA ARG A 79 8.49 -10.78 -0.37
C ARG A 79 8.11 -12.10 0.31
N GLU A 80 8.93 -12.56 1.24
CA GLU A 80 8.65 -13.75 2.06
C GLU A 80 7.63 -13.49 3.18
N MET A 81 7.27 -12.22 3.43
CA MET A 81 6.25 -11.89 4.41
C MET A 81 4.88 -12.40 3.95
N GLY A 82 4.12 -12.98 4.88
CA GLY A 82 2.71 -13.34 4.64
C GLY A 82 1.76 -12.15 4.84
N CYS A 83 0.56 -12.31 4.32
CA CYS A 83 -0.60 -11.49 4.67
C CYS A 83 -1.74 -12.44 5.02
N ASP A 84 -2.47 -12.14 6.10
CA ASP A 84 -3.56 -13.01 6.58
C ASP A 84 -4.73 -13.06 5.60
N ASP A 85 -4.97 -11.96 4.88
CA ASP A 85 -6.02 -11.82 3.86
C ASP A 85 -5.57 -10.85 2.77
N GLY A 86 -5.73 -11.23 1.51
CA GLY A 86 -5.41 -10.41 0.34
C GLY A 86 -4.05 -10.71 -0.30
N GLU A 87 -3.85 -10.10 -1.47
CA GLU A 87 -2.64 -10.20 -2.25
C GLU A 87 -1.68 -9.06 -1.93
N ILE A 88 -0.39 -9.40 -1.90
CA ILE A 88 0.69 -8.45 -1.64
C ILE A 88 1.76 -8.54 -2.72
N ALA A 89 2.43 -7.42 -2.97
CA ALA A 89 3.60 -7.38 -3.85
C ALA A 89 4.61 -6.37 -3.32
N VAL A 90 5.89 -6.70 -3.41
CA VAL A 90 6.99 -5.79 -3.03
C VAL A 90 7.98 -5.66 -4.18
N THR A 91 8.35 -4.42 -4.49
CA THR A 91 9.34 -4.09 -5.51
C THR A 91 10.19 -2.89 -5.08
N ARG A 92 11.24 -2.61 -5.84
CA ARG A 92 12.00 -1.36 -5.74
C ARG A 92 12.07 -0.67 -7.09
N VAL A 93 12.08 0.66 -7.03
CA VAL A 93 12.44 1.56 -8.13
C VAL A 93 13.56 2.46 -7.63
N PRO A 94 14.24 3.25 -8.49
CA PRO A 94 15.29 4.15 -8.05
C PRO A 94 14.86 5.05 -6.87
N GLY A 95 15.51 4.83 -5.74
CA GLY A 95 15.33 5.59 -4.52
C GLY A 95 14.05 5.30 -3.71
N LEU A 96 13.27 4.28 -4.06
CA LEU A 96 12.05 3.88 -3.35
C LEU A 96 11.89 2.35 -3.26
N LEU A 97 11.48 1.86 -2.09
CA LEU A 97 10.81 0.58 -1.92
C LEU A 97 9.30 0.82 -1.99
N ILE A 98 8.60 0.01 -2.77
CA ILE A 98 7.15 0.06 -2.94
C ILE A 98 6.57 -1.30 -2.57
N ALA A 99 5.56 -1.32 -1.71
CA ALA A 99 4.72 -2.50 -1.53
C ALA A 99 3.26 -2.14 -1.79
N ARG A 100 2.51 -3.12 -2.28
CA ARG A 100 1.09 -2.99 -2.57
C ARG A 100 0.29 -4.09 -1.90
N TYR A 101 -0.94 -3.75 -1.58
CA TYR A 101 -1.95 -4.64 -1.03
C TYR A 101 -3.22 -4.56 -1.89
N ARG A 102 -3.92 -5.67 -2.08
CA ARG A 102 -5.26 -5.75 -2.66
C ARG A 102 -6.04 -6.89 -2.00
N GLY A 103 -7.21 -6.61 -1.41
CA GLY A 103 -8.01 -7.62 -0.71
C GLY A 103 -9.31 -7.06 -0.11
N GLU A 104 -9.92 -7.81 0.80
CA GLU A 104 -11.21 -7.46 1.40
C GLU A 104 -11.09 -6.62 2.67
N SER A 105 -9.95 -6.72 3.37
CA SER A 105 -9.78 -6.20 4.71
C SER A 105 -8.78 -5.03 4.81
N ALA A 106 -9.30 -3.87 5.20
CA ALA A 106 -8.48 -2.71 5.58
C ALA A 106 -7.58 -3.01 6.79
N GLU A 107 -8.06 -3.87 7.68
CA GLU A 107 -7.33 -4.31 8.86
C GLU A 107 -6.15 -5.20 8.47
N ALA A 108 -6.35 -6.17 7.57
CA ALA A 108 -5.28 -7.01 7.06
C ALA A 108 -4.21 -6.18 6.35
N ALA A 109 -4.64 -5.21 5.52
CA ALA A 109 -3.74 -4.25 4.88
C ALA A 109 -2.90 -3.46 5.92
N ARG A 110 -3.54 -2.97 6.98
CA ARG A 110 -2.87 -2.22 8.06
C ARG A 110 -1.88 -3.09 8.81
N HIS A 111 -2.26 -4.32 9.18
CA HIS A 111 -1.37 -5.26 9.86
C HIS A 111 -0.16 -5.62 9.00
N TYR A 112 -0.38 -5.92 7.72
CA TYR A 112 0.68 -6.18 6.77
C TYR A 112 1.65 -4.98 6.65
N PHE A 113 1.13 -3.76 6.44
CA PHE A 113 1.99 -2.58 6.30
C PHE A 113 2.70 -2.20 7.59
N ALA A 114 2.10 -2.40 8.76
CA ALA A 114 2.76 -2.21 10.05
C ALA A 114 3.91 -3.21 10.25
N ALA A 115 3.70 -4.49 9.93
CA ALA A 115 4.74 -5.51 9.98
C ALA A 115 5.87 -5.20 8.98
N LEU A 116 5.50 -4.81 7.75
CA LEU A 116 6.46 -4.45 6.70
C LEU A 116 7.30 -3.24 7.13
N TRP A 117 6.66 -2.21 7.69
CA TRP A 117 7.36 -1.06 8.25
C TRP A 117 8.36 -1.45 9.34
N GLY A 118 7.98 -2.40 10.21
CA GLY A 118 8.84 -2.90 11.27
C GLY A 118 10.12 -3.54 10.74
N ARG A 119 10.03 -4.23 9.59
CA ARG A 119 11.20 -4.79 8.90
C ARG A 119 12.03 -3.72 8.16
N VAL A 120 11.35 -2.82 7.45
CA VAL A 120 11.98 -1.84 6.56
C VAL A 120 12.71 -0.74 7.33
N ARG A 121 12.16 -0.30 8.47
CA ARG A 121 12.68 0.85 9.21
C ARG A 121 14.10 0.63 9.77
N PRO A 122 14.44 -0.47 10.45
CA PRO A 122 15.81 -0.71 10.89
C PRO A 122 16.78 -0.81 9.72
N ALA A 123 16.37 -1.50 8.65
CA ALA A 123 17.22 -1.74 7.49
C ALA A 123 17.54 -0.47 6.69
N LEU A 124 16.58 0.45 6.53
CA LEU A 124 16.75 1.66 5.71
C LEU A 124 17.09 2.91 6.51
N ALA A 125 16.63 3.01 7.76
CA ALA A 125 16.82 4.21 8.59
C ALA A 125 17.80 4.00 9.76
N GLY A 126 18.33 2.79 9.96
CA GLY A 126 19.24 2.48 11.08
C GLY A 126 18.60 2.71 12.46
N ARG A 127 17.27 2.67 12.53
CA ARG A 127 16.48 2.98 13.72
C ARG A 127 15.61 1.80 14.09
N GLU A 128 15.53 1.51 15.38
CA GLU A 128 14.60 0.51 15.90
C GLU A 128 13.15 0.82 15.47
N ALA A 129 12.41 -0.25 15.18
CA ALA A 129 11.02 -0.21 14.83
C ALA A 129 10.13 -0.11 16.07
N VAL A 130 10.12 1.06 16.70
CA VAL A 130 9.18 1.35 17.80
C VAL A 130 7.84 1.79 17.23
N THR A 131 6.85 0.89 17.25
CA THR A 131 5.50 1.14 16.73
C THR A 131 4.90 2.42 17.36
N PRO A 132 4.45 3.39 16.54
CA PRO A 132 3.78 4.59 17.04
C PRO A 132 2.51 4.24 17.83
N ARG A 133 2.31 4.85 19.01
CA ARG A 133 1.09 4.66 19.82
C ARG A 133 -0.20 5.01 19.08
N ILE A 134 -0.15 5.91 18.11
CA ILE A 134 -1.30 6.28 17.27
C ILE A 134 -1.76 5.14 16.33
N TRP A 135 -1.01 4.02 16.24
CA TRP A 135 -1.42 2.85 15.46
C TRP A 135 -2.14 1.79 16.31
N SER A 136 -2.21 1.98 17.63
CA SER A 136 -2.97 1.11 18.54
C SER A 136 -4.34 1.68 18.91
N THR A 137 -4.76 2.76 18.25
CA THR A 137 -6.11 3.35 18.35
C THR A 137 -6.91 2.98 17.11
#